data_AF-A0A958W5N4-F1
#
_entry.id   AF-A0A958W5N4-F1
#
_cell.length_a   1.000
_cell.length_b   1.000
_cell.length_c   1.000
_cell.angle_alpha   90.00
_cell.angle_beta   90.00
_cell.angle_gamma   90.00
#
_symmetry.space_group_name_H-M   'P 1'
#
loop_
_entity.id
_entity.type
_entity.pdbx_description
1 polymer ?
#
loop_
_entity_poly.entity_id
_entity_poly.type
_entity_poly.pdbx_seq_one_letter_code
_entity_poly.pdbx_strand_id
1 'polypeptide(L)'
;MKKTLFIAFVLGLTQSAIAQSQTTADDYTRYELLAPTSQSFRILYEVTATKAGTVYYYNALRKGSEHKVDSVKDLRTGRNLEWSIVSGAVAKKAGYLEADETGEYLQVQLAHAIANNSEYRLLIDKTYQDTKSYFTENDHIVFERSLGIKRNSIVLPRGYEIVKCNYPVQVSLESDGRIKASYINSGPSAVPLRIEGRKLPSTVNLTVEKKEYIYQSGGGRDKTKARLAYEVPERAHQTREIVYFLQQPETHSFRLYHDYTETREGKNNYLNVVRAGSKASNPSALNLDTGQPLKVETLKGNQLAEKGIKLDEAATAETEVIVIWYDAVQKGQSTRLRIEETYTDPNRYLMAGNEFVWDRSFGRPHNTVVLPGGWFLTANAIPATIDTTTDGKISLYYMNYDPDEIDVFIKGRKR
;
A
#
# COMPACT_ATOMS: atom_id res chain seq x y z
N MET A 1 -42.08 -64.10 -10.84
CA MET A 1 -42.25 -62.64 -10.61
C MET A 1 -41.03 -62.11 -9.88
N LYS A 2 -40.03 -61.58 -10.60
CA LYS A 2 -38.83 -60.96 -10.00
C LYS A 2 -39.01 -59.44 -10.08
N LYS A 3 -39.02 -58.77 -8.92
CA LYS A 3 -39.09 -57.31 -8.80
C LYS A 3 -37.73 -56.72 -9.15
N THR A 4 -37.71 -55.84 -10.15
CA THR A 4 -36.55 -55.02 -10.52
C THR A 4 -36.51 -53.80 -9.59
N LEU A 5 -35.43 -53.65 -8.82
CA LEU A 5 -35.19 -52.47 -7.99
C LEU A 5 -34.25 -51.53 -8.76
N PHE A 6 -34.75 -50.37 -9.16
CA PHE A 6 -33.93 -49.28 -9.71
C PHE A 6 -33.22 -48.57 -8.55
N ILE A 7 -31.89 -48.62 -8.51
CA ILE A 7 -31.07 -47.79 -7.62
C ILE A 7 -30.60 -46.58 -8.44
N ALA A 8 -31.12 -45.41 -8.11
CA ALA A 8 -30.64 -44.13 -8.64
C ALA A 8 -29.32 -43.76 -7.94
N PHE A 9 -28.23 -43.71 -8.71
CA PHE A 9 -26.94 -43.23 -8.24
C PHE A 9 -26.92 -41.70 -8.32
N VAL A 10 -27.12 -41.02 -7.20
CA VAL A 10 -26.87 -39.57 -7.09
C VAL A 10 -25.36 -39.40 -6.94
N LEU A 11 -24.66 -39.05 -8.03
CA LEU A 11 -23.28 -38.58 -7.94
C LEU A 11 -23.28 -37.22 -7.23
N GLY A 12 -22.95 -37.23 -5.94
CA GLY A 12 -22.53 -36.03 -5.25
C GLY A 12 -21.20 -35.55 -5.83
N LEU A 13 -21.24 -34.44 -6.56
CA LEU A 13 -20.05 -33.65 -6.90
C LEU A 13 -19.47 -33.12 -5.58
N THR A 14 -18.53 -33.87 -5.00
CA THR A 14 -17.63 -33.33 -3.99
C THR A 14 -16.74 -32.31 -4.69
N GLN A 15 -17.04 -31.02 -4.49
CA GLN A 15 -16.07 -29.97 -4.79
C GLN A 15 -14.88 -30.18 -3.87
N SER A 16 -13.87 -30.89 -4.37
CA SER A 16 -12.55 -30.89 -3.78
C SER A 16 -12.07 -29.44 -3.76
N ALA A 17 -12.12 -28.81 -2.59
CA ALA A 17 -11.50 -27.50 -2.39
C ALA A 17 -10.00 -27.68 -2.67
N ILE A 18 -9.57 -27.24 -3.85
CA ILE A 18 -8.15 -27.18 -4.18
C ILE A 18 -7.52 -26.32 -3.09
N ALA A 19 -6.54 -26.88 -2.38
CA ALA A 19 -5.82 -26.13 -1.36
C ALA A 19 -5.17 -24.90 -2.01
N GLN A 20 -5.44 -23.72 -1.47
CA GLN A 20 -5.00 -22.45 -2.04
C GLN A 20 -4.03 -21.79 -1.06
N SER A 21 -2.75 -21.66 -1.45
CA SER A 21 -1.84 -20.76 -0.74
C SER A 21 -2.40 -19.35 -0.76
N GLN A 22 -2.48 -18.76 0.43
CA GLN A 22 -2.91 -17.38 0.60
C GLN A 22 -1.84 -16.45 0.04
N THR A 23 -2.26 -15.42 -0.70
CA THR A 23 -1.37 -14.36 -1.17
C THR A 23 -1.86 -13.03 -0.65
N THR A 24 -0.92 -12.17 -0.27
CA THR A 24 -1.21 -10.83 0.24
C THR A 24 -0.44 -9.77 -0.52
N ALA A 25 -0.97 -8.56 -0.45
CA ALA A 25 -0.33 -7.33 -0.84
C ALA A 25 -0.65 -6.26 0.21
N ASP A 26 0.06 -5.14 0.12
CA ASP A 26 -0.19 -3.97 0.94
C ASP A 26 -0.25 -4.19 2.46
N ASP A 27 0.55 -5.11 2.99
CA ASP A 27 0.70 -5.24 4.44
C ASP A 27 1.20 -3.95 5.09
N TYR A 28 0.45 -3.44 6.07
CA TYR A 28 0.83 -2.32 6.93
C TYR A 28 0.37 -2.59 8.36
N THR A 29 1.25 -2.39 9.34
CA THR A 29 0.89 -2.54 10.75
C THR A 29 1.17 -1.29 11.55
N ARG A 30 0.14 -0.75 12.20
CA ARG A 30 0.26 0.28 13.22
C ARG A 30 0.15 -0.34 14.61
N TYR A 31 1.19 -0.14 15.40
CA TYR A 31 1.26 -0.50 16.82
C TYR A 31 0.99 0.74 17.66
N GLU A 32 -0.11 0.77 18.39
CA GLU A 32 -0.38 1.82 19.38
C GLU A 32 -0.06 1.30 20.78
N LEU A 33 1.02 1.81 21.38
CA LEU A 33 1.41 1.44 22.73
C LEU A 33 0.37 1.99 23.72
N LEU A 34 -0.16 1.11 24.57
CA LEU A 34 -1.13 1.50 25.60
C LEU A 34 -0.41 1.98 26.86
N ALA A 35 -1.12 2.08 27.99
CA ALA A 35 -0.48 2.45 29.25
C ALA A 35 0.69 1.51 29.56
N PRO A 36 1.88 2.01 29.95
CA PRO A 36 3.05 1.16 30.14
C PRO A 36 2.85 0.03 31.15
N THR A 37 2.03 0.26 32.17
CA THR A 37 1.68 -0.72 33.20
C THR A 37 0.86 -1.90 32.67
N SER A 38 0.16 -1.74 31.54
CA SER A 38 -0.60 -2.83 30.92
C SER A 38 0.29 -3.75 30.10
N GLN A 39 1.48 -3.30 29.69
CA GLN A 39 2.39 -4.03 28.80
C GLN A 39 1.66 -4.52 27.54
N SER A 40 0.69 -3.73 27.10
CA SER A 40 -0.16 -4.02 25.95
C SER A 40 0.00 -2.97 24.86
N PHE A 41 -0.26 -3.38 23.63
CA PHE A 41 -0.30 -2.52 22.48
C PHE A 41 -1.43 -2.97 21.55
N ARG A 42 -2.18 -2.01 21.03
CA ARG A 42 -3.18 -2.23 20.00
C ARG A 42 -2.48 -2.33 18.64
N ILE A 43 -2.98 -3.20 17.79
CA ILE A 43 -2.47 -3.50 16.47
C ILE A 43 -3.60 -3.23 15.49
N LEU A 44 -3.40 -2.24 14.62
CA LEU A 44 -4.21 -2.01 13.44
C LEU A 44 -3.43 -2.56 12.26
N TYR A 45 -3.87 -3.71 11.76
CA TYR A 45 -3.23 -4.41 10.65
C TYR A 45 -4.10 -4.29 9.41
N GLU A 46 -3.59 -3.54 8.43
CA GLU A 46 -4.19 -3.40 7.10
C GLU A 46 -3.51 -4.39 6.15
N VAL A 47 -4.32 -5.13 5.40
CA VAL A 47 -3.81 -6.14 4.44
C VAL A 47 -4.79 -6.31 3.29
N THR A 48 -4.23 -6.57 2.11
CA THR A 48 -5.00 -6.92 0.92
C THR A 48 -4.79 -8.41 0.63
N ALA A 49 -5.85 -9.22 0.70
CA ALA A 49 -5.84 -10.59 0.21
C ALA A 49 -6.00 -10.59 -1.32
N THR A 50 -5.20 -11.37 -2.04
CA THR A 50 -5.13 -11.32 -3.52
C THR A 50 -5.40 -12.67 -4.20
N LYS A 51 -5.70 -13.71 -3.41
CA LYS A 51 -5.93 -15.05 -3.94
C LYS A 51 -7.35 -15.19 -4.48
N ALA A 52 -7.50 -15.18 -5.80
CA ALA A 52 -8.79 -15.40 -6.45
C ALA A 52 -9.46 -16.72 -6.00
N GLY A 53 -10.77 -16.65 -5.77
CA GLY A 53 -11.63 -17.75 -5.34
C GLY A 53 -11.67 -18.01 -3.84
N THR A 54 -10.76 -17.42 -3.03
CA THR A 54 -10.82 -17.63 -1.58
C THR A 54 -11.99 -16.89 -0.95
N VAL A 55 -12.60 -17.51 0.06
CA VAL A 55 -13.63 -16.91 0.93
C VAL A 55 -13.14 -16.74 2.36
N TYR A 56 -11.91 -17.19 2.65
CA TYR A 56 -11.29 -17.05 3.95
C TYR A 56 -9.94 -16.33 3.84
N TYR A 57 -9.62 -15.58 4.88
CA TYR A 57 -8.28 -15.05 5.13
C TYR A 57 -7.80 -15.49 6.51
N TYR A 58 -6.55 -15.95 6.60
CA TYR A 58 -5.93 -16.40 7.84
C TYR A 58 -4.82 -15.44 8.26
N ASN A 59 -4.90 -14.94 9.49
CA ASN A 59 -3.82 -14.17 10.11
C ASN A 59 -3.23 -14.94 11.30
N ALA A 60 -1.93 -15.21 11.26
CA ALA A 60 -1.24 -15.87 12.37
C ALA A 60 -1.29 -15.00 13.64
N LEU A 61 -1.64 -15.63 14.76
CA LEU A 61 -1.58 -15.02 16.09
C LEU A 61 -0.26 -15.40 16.75
N ARG A 62 0.45 -14.41 17.30
CA ARG A 62 1.82 -14.65 17.78
C ARG A 62 1.81 -15.47 19.06
N LYS A 63 2.53 -16.58 19.03
CA LYS A 63 2.80 -17.40 20.23
C LYS A 63 3.48 -16.57 21.31
N GLY A 64 3.03 -16.74 22.55
CA GLY A 64 3.56 -16.03 23.71
C GLY A 64 3.02 -14.62 23.94
N SER A 65 2.11 -14.14 23.09
CA SER A 65 1.32 -12.94 23.36
C SER A 65 -0.10 -13.35 23.79
N GLU A 66 -0.62 -12.75 24.86
CA GLU A 66 -2.06 -12.78 25.11
C GLU A 66 -2.73 -11.85 24.11
N HIS A 67 -3.76 -12.34 23.43
CA HIS A 67 -4.38 -11.63 22.32
C HIS A 67 -5.88 -11.50 22.50
N LYS A 68 -6.39 -10.32 22.15
CA LYS A 68 -7.81 -10.01 22.02
C LYS A 68 -8.04 -9.47 20.62
N VAL A 69 -8.98 -10.02 19.87
CA VAL A 69 -9.40 -9.45 18.59
C VAL A 69 -10.63 -8.59 18.85
N ASP A 70 -10.52 -7.30 18.54
CA ASP A 70 -11.55 -6.30 18.82
C ASP A 70 -12.52 -6.18 17.63
N SER A 71 -12.00 -6.17 16.40
CA SER A 71 -12.83 -6.23 15.18
C SER A 71 -12.03 -6.65 13.95
N VAL A 72 -12.74 -7.10 12.92
CA VAL A 72 -12.20 -7.23 11.56
C VAL A 72 -13.17 -6.53 10.63
N LYS A 73 -12.66 -5.70 9.71
CA LYS A 73 -13.48 -4.89 8.79
C LYS A 73 -13.08 -5.11 7.35
N ASP A 74 -14.09 -5.10 6.47
CA ASP A 74 -13.92 -4.88 5.04
C ASP A 74 -13.64 -3.39 4.80
N LEU A 75 -12.44 -3.06 4.32
CA LEU A 75 -12.03 -1.67 4.08
C LEU A 75 -12.79 -1.01 2.92
N ARG A 76 -13.38 -1.78 2.01
CA ARG A 76 -14.24 -1.21 0.96
C ARG A 76 -15.54 -0.70 1.56
N THR A 77 -16.23 -1.55 2.33
CA THR A 77 -17.59 -1.24 2.82
C THR A 77 -17.64 -0.63 4.21
N GLY A 78 -16.55 -0.70 4.97
CA GLY A 78 -16.49 -0.29 6.38
C GLY A 78 -17.21 -1.25 7.33
N ARG A 79 -17.78 -2.36 6.82
CA ARG A 79 -18.57 -3.31 7.62
C ARG A 79 -17.67 -4.29 8.35
N ASN A 80 -18.14 -4.73 9.52
CA ASN A 80 -17.48 -5.82 10.26
C ASN A 80 -17.64 -7.14 9.50
N LEU A 81 -16.61 -7.99 9.61
CA LEU A 81 -16.59 -9.35 9.09
C LEU A 81 -16.68 -10.34 10.23
N GLU A 82 -17.23 -11.51 9.92
CA GLU A 82 -17.22 -12.65 10.83
C GLU A 82 -15.83 -13.26 10.89
N TRP A 83 -15.43 -13.70 12.08
CA TRP A 83 -14.15 -14.34 12.30
C TRP A 83 -14.19 -15.29 13.49
N SER A 84 -13.25 -16.22 13.52
CA SER A 84 -13.01 -17.11 14.66
C SER A 84 -11.53 -17.36 14.83
N ILE A 85 -11.12 -17.78 16.03
CA ILE A 85 -9.75 -18.23 16.29
C ILE A 85 -9.74 -19.75 16.15
N VAL A 86 -8.86 -20.26 15.30
CA VAL A 86 -8.71 -21.69 15.00
C VAL A 86 -7.28 -22.14 15.22
N SER A 87 -7.08 -23.42 15.53
CA SER A 87 -5.75 -24.00 15.58
C SER A 87 -5.14 -24.13 14.19
N GLY A 88 -3.81 -24.20 14.12
CA GLY A 88 -3.10 -24.42 12.87
C GLY A 88 -3.49 -25.71 12.17
N ALA A 89 -3.73 -26.80 12.91
CA ALA A 89 -4.21 -28.05 12.34
C ALA A 89 -5.58 -27.89 11.64
N VAL A 90 -6.49 -27.10 12.23
CA VAL A 90 -7.79 -26.78 11.63
C VAL A 90 -7.61 -25.91 10.38
N ALA A 91 -6.80 -24.84 10.45
CA ALA A 91 -6.52 -23.97 9.31
C ALA A 91 -5.91 -24.74 8.13
N LYS A 92 -4.96 -25.65 8.41
CA LYS A 92 -4.31 -26.49 7.41
C LYS A 92 -5.28 -27.45 6.74
N LYS A 93 -6.13 -28.13 7.53
CA LYS A 93 -7.21 -28.99 7.01
C LYS A 93 -8.23 -28.21 6.17
N ALA A 94 -8.46 -26.93 6.51
CA ALA A 94 -9.32 -26.02 5.76
C ALA A 94 -8.65 -25.40 4.51
N GLY A 95 -7.44 -25.84 4.15
CA GLY A 95 -6.78 -25.48 2.90
C GLY A 95 -5.67 -24.44 3.01
N TYR A 96 -5.43 -23.85 4.19
CA TYR A 96 -4.29 -22.96 4.41
C TYR A 96 -3.02 -23.76 4.73
N LEU A 97 -2.38 -24.29 3.68
CA LEU A 97 -1.30 -25.27 3.78
C LEU A 97 -0.06 -24.79 4.55
N GLU A 98 0.17 -23.48 4.59
CA GLU A 98 1.31 -22.85 5.25
C GLU A 98 1.14 -22.73 6.77
N ALA A 99 -0.04 -23.07 7.31
CA ALA A 99 -0.28 -23.03 8.74
C ALA A 99 0.68 -23.98 9.49
N ASP A 100 1.47 -23.40 10.40
CA ASP A 100 2.10 -24.12 11.51
C ASP A 100 1.00 -24.74 12.38
N GLU A 101 0.95 -26.08 12.44
CA GLU A 101 -0.05 -26.87 13.16
C GLU A 101 -0.12 -26.58 14.66
N THR A 102 0.98 -26.09 15.23
CA THR A 102 1.08 -25.73 16.66
C THR A 102 0.74 -24.27 16.93
N GLY A 103 0.40 -23.50 15.88
CA GLY A 103 0.00 -22.09 15.98
C GLY A 103 -1.51 -21.89 16.13
N GLU A 104 -1.89 -20.64 16.31
CA GLU A 104 -3.27 -20.16 16.30
C GLU A 104 -3.44 -19.12 15.20
N TYR A 105 -4.61 -19.12 14.58
CA TYR A 105 -4.92 -18.26 13.44
C TYR A 105 -6.27 -17.60 13.65
N LEU A 106 -6.33 -16.30 13.37
CA LEU A 106 -7.59 -15.62 13.13
C LEU A 106 -8.06 -15.98 11.72
N GLN A 107 -9.10 -16.80 11.63
CA GLN A 107 -9.79 -17.10 10.38
C GLN A 107 -10.91 -16.07 10.17
N VAL A 108 -10.78 -15.27 9.13
CA VAL A 108 -11.75 -14.24 8.73
C VAL A 108 -12.59 -14.79 7.58
N GLN A 109 -13.91 -14.75 7.71
CA GLN A 109 -14.85 -15.02 6.63
C GLN A 109 -15.01 -13.75 5.79
N LEU A 110 -14.60 -13.81 4.52
CA LEU A 110 -14.80 -12.73 3.57
C LEU A 110 -16.28 -12.63 3.18
N ALA A 111 -16.78 -11.41 2.94
CA ALA A 111 -18.18 -11.20 2.58
C ALA A 111 -18.55 -11.78 1.20
N HIS A 112 -17.54 -12.06 0.37
CA HIS A 112 -17.67 -12.72 -0.93
C HIS A 112 -16.31 -13.33 -1.31
N ALA A 113 -16.32 -14.25 -2.26
CA ALA A 113 -15.09 -14.78 -2.83
C ALA A 113 -14.35 -13.70 -3.62
N ILE A 114 -13.02 -13.69 -3.55
CA ILE A 114 -12.20 -12.76 -4.34
C ILE A 114 -12.35 -13.11 -5.82
N ALA A 115 -12.86 -12.19 -6.64
CA ALA A 115 -12.99 -12.40 -8.08
C ALA A 115 -11.61 -12.37 -8.77
N ASN A 116 -11.55 -12.86 -10.02
CA ASN A 116 -10.34 -12.73 -10.83
C ASN A 116 -9.98 -11.26 -11.01
N ASN A 117 -8.69 -10.94 -11.03
CA ASN A 117 -8.17 -9.56 -11.13
C ASN A 117 -8.72 -8.61 -10.05
N SER A 118 -9.12 -9.16 -8.90
CA SER A 118 -9.64 -8.42 -7.76
C SER A 118 -8.83 -8.70 -6.50
N GLU A 119 -9.10 -7.93 -5.48
CA GLU A 119 -8.42 -7.85 -4.21
C GLU A 119 -9.47 -7.71 -3.11
N TYR A 120 -9.14 -8.16 -1.90
CA TYR A 120 -10.00 -7.98 -0.73
C TYR A 120 -9.23 -7.31 0.39
N ARG A 121 -9.64 -6.08 0.74
CA ARG A 121 -8.93 -5.24 1.71
C ARG A 121 -9.53 -5.38 3.10
N LEU A 122 -8.67 -5.66 4.08
CA LEU A 122 -9.03 -5.96 5.46
C LEU A 122 -8.35 -4.99 6.41
N LEU A 123 -9.07 -4.60 7.46
CA LEU A 123 -8.49 -4.01 8.67
C LEU A 123 -8.78 -4.95 9.84
N ILE A 124 -7.72 -5.49 10.43
CA ILE A 124 -7.76 -6.31 11.64
C ILE A 124 -7.33 -5.44 12.83
N ASP A 125 -8.22 -5.30 13.79
CA ASP A 125 -8.00 -4.58 15.05
C ASP A 125 -7.89 -5.59 16.19
N LYS A 126 -6.71 -5.66 16.79
CA LYS A 126 -6.42 -6.61 17.88
C LYS A 126 -5.49 -5.99 18.90
N THR A 127 -5.62 -6.38 20.15
CA THR A 127 -4.77 -5.93 21.25
C THR A 127 -3.93 -7.09 21.76
N TYR A 128 -2.61 -6.89 21.84
CA TYR A 128 -1.68 -7.86 22.42
C TYR A 128 -1.17 -7.35 23.76
N GLN A 129 -1.10 -8.24 24.75
CA GLN A 129 -0.30 -8.07 25.96
C GLN A 129 0.91 -9.00 25.86
N ASP A 130 2.10 -8.41 25.92
CA ASP A 130 3.37 -9.12 25.66
C ASP A 130 4.51 -8.40 26.38
N THR A 131 4.84 -8.94 27.55
CA THR A 131 5.83 -8.39 28.49
C THR A 131 7.27 -8.40 27.94
N LYS A 132 7.53 -9.22 26.92
CA LYS A 132 8.83 -9.28 26.24
C LYS A 132 8.94 -8.24 25.14
N SER A 133 7.81 -7.86 24.54
CA SER A 133 7.79 -6.88 23.46
C SER A 133 7.60 -5.45 23.94
N TYR A 134 6.89 -5.23 25.05
CA TYR A 134 6.62 -3.90 25.60
C TYR A 134 6.79 -3.86 27.12
N PHE A 135 7.84 -3.17 27.58
CA PHE A 135 8.24 -3.14 28.99
C PHE A 135 8.83 -1.77 29.39
N THR A 136 9.23 -1.63 30.65
CA THR A 136 9.95 -0.45 31.15
C THR A 136 11.37 -0.86 31.56
N GLU A 137 12.35 -0.05 31.17
CA GLU A 137 13.77 -0.24 31.51
C GLU A 137 14.40 1.15 31.74
N ASN A 138 15.08 1.35 32.88
CA ASN A 138 15.73 2.61 33.24
C ASN A 138 14.80 3.85 33.09
N ASP A 139 13.58 3.76 33.60
CA ASP A 139 12.51 4.79 33.48
C ASP A 139 12.08 5.14 32.04
N HIS A 140 12.52 4.37 31.04
CA HIS A 140 12.05 4.46 29.67
C HIS A 140 11.06 3.34 29.37
N ILE A 141 10.05 3.65 28.58
CA ILE A 141 9.24 2.62 27.93
C ILE A 141 10.04 2.06 26.76
N VAL A 142 9.97 0.75 26.55
CA VAL A 142 10.69 0.06 25.49
C VAL A 142 9.72 -0.78 24.69
N PHE A 143 9.67 -0.56 23.39
CA PHE A 143 9.04 -1.48 22.44
C PHE A 143 10.14 -2.16 21.63
N GLU A 144 10.30 -3.47 21.82
CA GLU A 144 11.30 -4.28 21.15
C GLU A 144 10.68 -5.51 20.51
N ARG A 145 10.80 -5.64 19.18
CA ARG A 145 10.19 -6.77 18.46
C ARG A 145 10.85 -7.00 17.12
N SER A 146 11.03 -8.27 16.77
CA SER A 146 11.31 -8.66 15.39
C SER A 146 10.05 -8.57 14.54
N LEU A 147 10.05 -7.66 13.57
CA LEU A 147 8.92 -7.29 12.71
C LEU A 147 9.21 -7.69 11.25
N GLY A 148 8.47 -8.69 10.75
CA GLY A 148 8.61 -9.21 9.38
C GLY A 148 7.82 -8.43 8.33
N ILE A 149 6.71 -7.79 8.73
CA ILE A 149 5.91 -6.93 7.85
C ILE A 149 6.77 -5.74 7.41
N LYS A 150 6.70 -5.39 6.13
CA LYS A 150 7.62 -4.41 5.53
C LYS A 150 7.29 -2.97 5.90
N ARG A 151 6.05 -2.65 6.25
CA ARG A 151 5.62 -1.28 6.55
C ARG A 151 4.97 -1.23 7.92
N ASN A 152 5.52 -0.42 8.82
CA ASN A 152 5.02 -0.35 10.18
C ASN A 152 5.03 1.07 10.72
N SER A 153 4.17 1.34 11.71
CA SER A 153 4.25 2.50 12.58
C SER A 153 4.10 2.11 14.05
N ILE A 154 4.81 2.83 14.92
CA ILE A 154 4.77 2.69 16.37
C ILE A 154 4.34 4.05 16.93
N VAL A 155 3.24 4.06 17.66
CA VAL A 155 2.66 5.25 18.27
C VAL A 155 2.84 5.15 19.77
N LEU A 156 3.59 6.08 20.34
CA LEU A 156 3.86 6.12 21.77
C LEU A 156 2.61 6.59 22.53
N PRO A 157 2.48 6.24 23.83
CA PRO A 157 1.43 6.80 24.66
C PRO A 157 1.56 8.33 24.70
N ARG A 158 0.43 9.05 24.79
CA ARG A 158 0.45 10.51 24.89
C ARG A 158 1.29 10.94 26.10
N GLY A 159 2.16 11.94 25.92
CA GLY A 159 3.09 12.37 26.96
C GLY A 159 4.45 11.66 26.96
N TYR A 160 4.80 10.94 25.90
CA TYR A 160 6.13 10.35 25.72
C TYR A 160 6.80 10.88 24.45
N GLU A 161 8.12 11.06 24.52
CA GLU A 161 9.02 11.34 23.38
C GLU A 161 9.87 10.13 23.03
N ILE A 162 10.35 10.05 21.79
CA ILE A 162 11.33 9.03 21.37
C ILE A 162 12.73 9.53 21.72
N VAL A 163 13.48 8.74 22.48
CA VAL A 163 14.86 9.06 22.86
C VAL A 163 15.89 8.13 22.22
N LYS A 164 15.45 6.96 21.74
CA LYS A 164 16.30 6.02 21.01
C LYS A 164 15.48 5.18 20.04
N CYS A 165 16.02 4.99 18.84
CA CYS A 165 15.50 4.05 17.84
C CYS A 165 16.69 3.44 17.10
N ASN A 166 16.71 2.11 16.96
CA ASN A 166 17.80 1.40 16.28
C ASN A 166 17.58 1.25 14.77
N TYR A 167 16.55 1.89 14.21
CA TYR A 167 16.18 1.80 12.80
C TYR A 167 15.78 3.18 12.24
N PRO A 168 16.02 3.49 10.96
CA PRO A 168 15.56 4.74 10.36
C PRO A 168 14.02 4.83 10.35
N VAL A 169 13.47 5.93 10.87
CA VAL A 169 12.03 6.17 10.96
C VAL A 169 11.68 7.60 10.51
N GLN A 170 10.50 7.78 9.92
CA GLN A 170 9.84 9.09 9.88
C GLN A 170 9.13 9.32 11.21
N VAL A 171 9.24 10.52 11.77
CA VAL A 171 8.57 10.90 13.02
C VAL A 171 7.55 11.99 12.73
N SER A 172 6.34 11.84 13.29
CA SER A 172 5.27 12.83 13.20
C SER A 172 4.51 12.92 14.53
N LEU A 173 3.89 14.08 14.78
CA LEU A 173 2.97 14.29 15.89
C LEU A 173 1.54 14.11 15.36
N GLU A 174 0.82 13.14 15.89
CA GLU A 174 -0.58 12.86 15.53
C GLU A 174 -1.49 13.98 16.03
N SER A 175 -2.70 14.10 15.45
CA SER A 175 -3.67 15.13 15.86
C SER A 175 -4.09 15.04 17.33
N ASP A 176 -3.99 13.85 17.93
CA ASP A 176 -4.20 13.60 19.36
C ASP A 176 -2.94 13.80 20.21
N GLY A 177 -1.88 14.38 19.64
CA GLY A 177 -0.58 14.70 20.24
C GLY A 177 0.25 13.51 20.69
N ARG A 178 -0.01 12.30 20.19
CA ARG A 178 0.92 11.17 20.30
C ARG A 178 2.03 11.27 19.24
N ILE A 179 3.22 10.80 19.59
CA ILE A 179 4.34 10.71 18.65
C ILE A 179 4.26 9.37 17.92
N LYS A 180 4.26 9.41 16.59
CA LYS A 180 4.31 8.25 15.69
C LYS A 180 5.68 8.17 15.01
N ALA A 181 6.29 6.99 15.08
CA ALA A 181 7.45 6.61 14.28
C ALA A 181 7.04 5.57 13.24
N SER A 182 7.22 5.87 11.95
CA SER A 182 6.88 4.95 10.86
C SER A 182 8.10 4.63 10.01
N TYR A 183 8.20 3.40 9.50
CA TYR A 183 9.29 2.99 8.63
C TYR A 183 8.85 1.99 7.56
N ILE A 184 9.68 1.88 6.53
CA ILE A 184 9.60 0.86 5.50
C ILE A 184 10.90 0.04 5.54
N ASN A 185 10.79 -1.28 5.58
CA ASN A 185 11.89 -2.23 5.51
C ASN A 185 12.06 -2.70 4.07
N SER A 186 13.13 -2.27 3.40
CA SER A 186 13.52 -2.81 2.08
C SER A 186 14.42 -4.04 2.14
N GLY A 187 14.87 -4.42 3.35
CA GLY A 187 15.73 -5.59 3.54
C GLY A 187 14.93 -6.90 3.42
N PRO A 188 15.61 -8.03 3.11
CA PRO A 188 14.95 -9.32 3.00
C PRO A 188 14.48 -9.84 4.36
N SER A 189 15.23 -9.57 5.43
CA SER A 189 14.98 -10.07 6.78
C SER A 189 13.97 -9.21 7.56
N ALA A 190 13.42 -9.78 8.64
CA ALA A 190 12.67 -9.03 9.64
C ALA A 190 13.57 -8.01 10.36
N VAL A 191 13.00 -6.88 10.78
CA VAL A 191 13.71 -5.84 11.52
C VAL A 191 13.62 -6.15 13.02
N PRO A 192 14.74 -6.36 13.74
CA PRO A 192 14.75 -6.42 15.21
C PRO A 192 14.63 -5.00 15.77
N LEU A 193 13.44 -4.41 15.63
CA LEU A 193 13.19 -3.03 16.01
C LEU A 193 13.27 -2.88 17.52
N ARG A 194 13.94 -1.82 17.98
CA ARG A 194 13.90 -1.33 19.36
C ARG A 194 13.67 0.17 19.36
N ILE A 195 12.61 0.61 20.02
CA ILE A 195 12.29 2.02 20.29
C ILE A 195 12.20 2.21 21.80
N GLU A 196 12.85 3.27 22.29
CA GLU A 196 12.76 3.69 23.69
C GLU A 196 12.12 5.07 23.76
N GLY A 197 11.16 5.21 24.68
CA GLY A 197 10.46 6.45 24.92
C GLY A 197 10.62 6.94 26.36
N ARG A 198 10.79 8.25 26.54
CA ARG A 198 10.85 8.90 27.86
C ARG A 198 9.60 9.73 28.09
N LYS A 199 9.14 9.78 29.33
CA LYS A 199 8.01 10.63 29.71
C LYS A 199 8.39 12.11 29.60
N LEU A 200 7.57 12.88 28.91
CA LEU A 200 7.69 14.33 28.82
C LEU A 200 7.24 14.99 30.13
N PRO A 201 7.81 16.17 30.49
CA PRO A 201 7.27 16.99 31.56
C PRO A 201 5.78 17.31 31.30
N SER A 202 4.99 17.38 32.38
CA SER A 202 3.56 17.71 32.28
C SER A 202 3.28 19.12 31.75
N THR A 203 4.31 19.98 31.68
CA THR A 203 4.26 21.35 31.16
C THR A 203 4.32 21.42 29.63
N VAL A 204 4.62 20.33 28.93
CA VAL A 204 4.73 20.32 27.47
C VAL A 204 3.34 20.42 26.83
N ASN A 205 3.16 21.39 25.92
CA ASN A 205 1.94 21.51 25.13
C ASN A 205 1.94 20.50 23.98
N LEU A 206 1.02 19.54 24.03
CA LEU A 206 0.83 18.50 23.01
C LEU A 206 -0.41 18.75 22.14
N THR A 207 -0.85 20.00 22.06
CA THR A 207 -1.94 20.43 21.18
C THR A 207 -1.37 20.65 19.78
N VAL A 208 -2.01 20.04 18.77
CA VAL A 208 -1.63 20.24 17.37
C VAL A 208 -2.54 21.31 16.76
N GLU A 209 -1.97 22.50 16.52
CA GLU A 209 -2.66 23.60 15.87
C GLU A 209 -2.43 23.55 14.36
N LYS A 210 -3.51 23.46 13.56
CA LYS A 210 -3.44 23.71 12.11
C LYS A 210 -3.42 25.21 11.88
N LYS A 211 -2.24 25.80 11.70
CA LYS A 211 -2.11 27.22 11.33
C LYS A 211 -2.12 27.37 9.83
N GLU A 212 -3.07 28.13 9.30
CA GLU A 212 -2.94 28.68 7.95
C GLU A 212 -1.83 29.73 7.97
N TYR A 213 -0.74 29.47 7.28
CA TYR A 213 0.38 30.40 7.19
C TYR A 213 0.26 31.21 5.90
N ILE A 214 -0.01 32.51 6.01
CA ILE A 214 0.06 33.45 4.89
C ILE A 214 1.53 33.77 4.64
N TYR A 215 2.06 33.27 3.53
CA TYR A 215 3.48 33.36 3.20
C TYR A 215 3.91 34.77 2.77
N GLN A 216 5.07 35.23 3.25
CA GLN A 216 5.82 36.35 2.69
C GLN A 216 7.10 35.82 2.04
N SER A 217 7.40 36.24 0.82
CA SER A 217 8.61 35.82 0.11
C SER A 217 9.88 36.36 0.76
N GLY A 218 10.83 35.48 1.08
CA GLY A 218 12.23 35.86 1.25
C GLY A 218 12.74 36.55 -0.02
N GLY A 219 13.50 37.64 0.14
CA GLY A 219 14.08 38.42 -0.94
C GLY A 219 15.58 38.11 -1.17
N GLY A 220 16.09 38.44 -2.35
CA GLY A 220 17.52 38.38 -2.66
C GLY A 220 18.01 37.02 -3.18
N ARG A 221 19.23 36.61 -2.77
CA ARG A 221 19.91 35.38 -3.23
C ARG A 221 19.44 34.12 -2.50
N ASP A 222 18.88 34.26 -1.30
CA ASP A 222 18.29 33.13 -0.58
C ASP A 222 16.81 33.01 -0.97
N LYS A 223 16.55 32.08 -1.89
CA LYS A 223 15.18 31.69 -2.28
C LYS A 223 14.66 30.54 -1.43
N THR A 224 15.43 30.03 -0.46
CA THR A 224 15.00 28.91 0.38
C THR A 224 13.88 29.35 1.31
N LYS A 225 12.96 28.43 1.59
CA LYS A 225 11.72 28.72 2.31
C LYS A 225 11.55 27.66 3.39
N ALA A 226 11.38 28.09 4.64
CA ALA A 226 10.89 27.18 5.67
C ALA A 226 9.49 26.69 5.27
N ARG A 227 9.29 25.37 5.23
CA ARG A 227 8.00 24.77 4.88
C ARG A 227 7.08 24.76 6.10
N LEU A 228 6.57 25.93 6.50
CA LEU A 228 5.86 26.13 7.77
C LEU A 228 4.50 25.42 7.88
N ALA A 229 3.88 25.13 6.74
CA ALA A 229 2.62 24.38 6.64
C ALA A 229 2.83 22.94 6.12
N TYR A 230 4.06 22.43 6.18
CA TYR A 230 4.39 21.12 5.65
C TYR A 230 3.93 20.01 6.59
N GLU A 231 2.91 19.27 6.16
CA GLU A 231 2.49 18.04 6.81
C GLU A 231 3.40 16.90 6.33
N VAL A 232 4.13 16.27 7.26
CA VAL A 232 5.02 15.13 6.94
C VAL A 232 4.14 13.94 6.52
N PRO A 233 4.21 13.48 5.26
CA PRO A 233 3.43 12.33 4.83
C PRO A 233 4.03 11.05 5.40
N GLU A 234 3.18 10.15 5.90
CA GLU A 234 3.60 8.80 6.29
C GLU A 234 3.82 7.95 5.03
N ARG A 235 5.08 7.78 4.61
CA ARG A 235 5.42 6.96 3.44
C ARG A 235 5.01 5.50 3.63
N ALA A 236 5.10 4.98 4.86
CA ALA A 236 4.77 3.60 5.18
C ALA A 236 3.29 3.21 4.99
N HIS A 237 2.36 4.17 5.08
CA HIS A 237 0.92 3.91 4.92
C HIS A 237 0.44 4.08 3.48
N GLN A 238 1.24 4.71 2.62
CA GLN A 238 0.89 4.93 1.23
C GLN A 238 0.92 3.60 0.45
N THR A 239 -0.21 3.23 -0.16
CA THR A 239 -0.38 1.99 -0.93
C THR A 239 -0.33 2.19 -2.45
N ARG A 240 -0.07 3.42 -2.91
CA ARG A 240 -0.02 3.74 -4.34
C ARG A 240 1.25 3.16 -4.96
N GLU A 241 1.08 2.07 -5.70
CA GLU A 241 2.10 1.44 -6.52
C GLU A 241 1.99 1.93 -7.98
N ILE A 242 3.13 2.12 -8.64
CA ILE A 242 3.20 2.38 -10.07
C ILE A 242 4.15 1.38 -10.72
N VAL A 243 3.70 0.70 -11.77
CA VAL A 243 4.54 -0.22 -12.53
C VAL A 243 4.63 0.24 -13.98
N TYR A 244 5.84 0.50 -14.44
CA TYR A 244 6.18 0.88 -15.80
C TYR A 244 6.70 -0.35 -16.55
N PHE A 245 6.13 -0.62 -17.71
CA PHE A 245 6.52 -1.67 -18.63
C PHE A 245 7.07 -1.01 -19.88
N LEU A 246 8.40 -0.96 -19.99
CA LEU A 246 9.08 -0.36 -21.13
C LEU A 246 8.79 -1.19 -22.39
N GLN A 247 8.37 -0.52 -23.46
CA GLN A 247 8.28 -1.12 -24.79
C GLN A 247 9.65 -1.03 -25.47
N GLN A 248 9.76 -1.43 -26.73
CA GLN A 248 11.04 -1.25 -27.43
C GLN A 248 11.41 0.24 -27.48
N PRO A 249 12.66 0.62 -27.17
CA PRO A 249 13.05 2.01 -26.93
C PRO A 249 12.89 2.93 -28.14
N GLU A 250 12.92 2.38 -29.36
CA GLU A 250 12.68 3.12 -30.60
C GLU A 250 11.24 3.65 -30.70
N THR A 251 10.32 3.12 -29.88
CA THR A 251 8.93 3.58 -29.82
C THR A 251 8.73 4.76 -28.88
N HIS A 252 9.74 5.09 -28.05
CA HIS A 252 9.63 6.06 -26.96
C HIS A 252 8.48 5.78 -25.99
N SER A 253 7.98 4.55 -25.97
CA SER A 253 6.71 4.20 -25.33
C SER A 253 6.87 3.23 -24.18
N PHE A 254 5.98 3.35 -23.21
CA PHE A 254 5.86 2.46 -22.07
C PHE A 254 4.41 2.37 -21.66
N ARG A 255 3.98 1.16 -21.30
CA ARG A 255 2.69 0.93 -20.64
C ARG A 255 2.90 1.10 -19.15
N LEU A 256 1.97 1.68 -18.43
CA LEU A 256 2.02 1.69 -16.97
C LEU A 256 0.66 1.38 -16.39
N TYR A 257 0.66 0.76 -15.22
CA TYR A 257 -0.49 0.84 -14.33
C TYR A 257 -0.09 1.51 -13.02
N HIS A 258 -1.07 2.11 -12.35
CA HIS A 258 -0.92 2.47 -10.97
C HIS A 258 -2.18 2.16 -10.18
N ASP A 259 -1.96 1.80 -8.93
CA ASP A 259 -3.04 1.51 -8.00
C ASP A 259 -3.32 2.74 -7.13
N TYR A 260 -4.59 3.01 -6.90
CA TYR A 260 -5.02 4.17 -6.13
C TYR A 260 -6.19 3.79 -5.22
N THR A 261 -6.08 4.17 -3.95
CA THR A 261 -7.19 4.05 -2.99
C THR A 261 -7.75 5.44 -2.70
N GLU A 262 -9.04 5.64 -2.98
CA GLU A 262 -9.79 6.83 -2.58
C GLU A 262 -10.54 6.55 -1.28
N THR A 263 -10.42 7.47 -0.32
CA THR A 263 -11.09 7.41 0.99
C THR A 263 -11.92 8.65 1.30
N ARG A 264 -11.83 9.68 0.45
CA ARG A 264 -12.54 10.96 0.68
C ARG A 264 -14.01 10.80 0.34
N GLU A 265 -14.86 11.03 1.32
CA GLU A 265 -16.32 11.01 1.19
C GLU A 265 -16.80 11.91 0.03
N GLY A 266 -17.72 11.39 -0.77
CA GLY A 266 -18.33 12.08 -1.92
C GLY A 266 -17.48 12.12 -3.19
N LYS A 267 -16.19 11.73 -3.16
CA LYS A 267 -15.39 11.62 -4.38
C LYS A 267 -15.87 10.44 -5.23
N ASN A 268 -16.05 10.69 -6.52
CA ASN A 268 -16.61 9.75 -7.50
C ASN A 268 -15.82 9.71 -8.82
N ASN A 269 -14.67 10.38 -8.84
CA ASN A 269 -13.79 10.37 -10.00
C ASN A 269 -12.33 10.51 -9.58
N TYR A 270 -11.45 10.00 -10.44
CA TYR A 270 -10.02 10.23 -10.39
C TYR A 270 -9.60 10.92 -11.68
N LEU A 271 -8.74 11.93 -11.54
CA LEU A 271 -8.27 12.75 -12.64
C LEU A 271 -6.78 12.47 -12.85
N ASN A 272 -6.44 11.98 -14.04
CA ASN A 272 -5.06 11.87 -14.47
C ASN A 272 -4.76 12.95 -15.50
N VAL A 273 -3.93 13.91 -15.14
CA VAL A 273 -3.53 15.01 -16.04
C VAL A 273 -2.33 14.56 -16.86
N VAL A 274 -2.47 14.51 -18.18
CA VAL A 274 -1.37 14.17 -19.09
C VAL A 274 -0.41 15.35 -19.13
N ARG A 275 0.87 15.09 -18.81
CA ARG A 275 1.91 16.12 -18.79
C ARG A 275 2.18 16.66 -20.20
N ALA A 276 2.47 17.96 -20.28
CA ALA A 276 2.89 18.57 -21.54
C ALA A 276 4.12 17.85 -22.13
N GLY A 277 4.09 17.55 -23.43
CA GLY A 277 5.13 16.80 -24.12
C GLY A 277 4.98 15.27 -24.05
N SER A 278 4.02 14.75 -23.29
CA SER A 278 3.63 13.33 -23.32
C SER A 278 2.32 13.14 -24.07
N LYS A 279 2.13 11.94 -24.62
CA LYS A 279 0.84 11.49 -25.15
C LYS A 279 0.41 10.23 -24.42
N ALA A 280 -0.81 10.22 -23.90
CA ALA A 280 -1.42 9.03 -23.32
C ALA A 280 -2.34 8.35 -24.35
N SER A 281 -2.47 7.02 -24.26
CA SER A 281 -3.31 6.22 -25.13
C SER A 281 -3.78 4.95 -24.42
N ASN A 282 -4.85 4.34 -24.96
CA ASN A 282 -5.47 3.12 -24.43
C ASN A 282 -5.79 3.19 -22.92
N PRO A 283 -6.39 4.29 -22.42
CA PRO A 283 -6.66 4.38 -21.00
C PRO A 283 -7.74 3.38 -20.61
N SER A 284 -7.52 2.66 -19.51
CA SER A 284 -8.48 1.73 -18.94
C SER A 284 -8.37 1.74 -17.42
N ALA A 285 -9.43 1.32 -16.75
CA ALA A 285 -9.40 1.21 -15.29
C ALA A 285 -10.27 0.06 -14.81
N LEU A 286 -9.87 -0.52 -13.69
CA LEU A 286 -10.59 -1.57 -12.97
C LEU A 286 -10.83 -1.13 -11.54
N ASN A 287 -11.99 -1.47 -10.98
CA ASN A 287 -12.20 -1.45 -9.55
C ASN A 287 -11.58 -2.74 -8.97
N LEU A 288 -10.45 -2.61 -8.27
CA LEU A 288 -9.73 -3.75 -7.71
C LEU A 288 -10.50 -4.46 -6.60
N ASP A 289 -11.48 -3.82 -5.97
CA ASP A 289 -12.28 -4.52 -4.96
C ASP A 289 -13.35 -5.46 -5.56
N THR A 290 -13.68 -5.31 -6.84
CA THR A 290 -14.78 -6.05 -7.49
C THR A 290 -14.39 -6.72 -8.81
N GLY A 291 -13.24 -6.34 -9.37
CA GLY A 291 -12.75 -6.79 -10.67
C GLY A 291 -13.48 -6.18 -11.86
N GLN A 292 -14.42 -5.27 -11.62
CA GLN A 292 -15.25 -4.71 -12.67
C GLN A 292 -14.52 -3.57 -13.41
N PRO A 293 -14.68 -3.49 -14.74
CA PRO A 293 -14.18 -2.36 -15.50
C PRO A 293 -14.89 -1.07 -15.12
N LEU A 294 -14.12 0.02 -15.07
CA LEU A 294 -14.62 1.35 -14.80
C LEU A 294 -14.77 2.14 -16.09
N LYS A 295 -15.69 3.11 -16.06
CA LYS A 295 -15.85 4.03 -17.18
C LYS A 295 -14.68 5.02 -17.19
N VAL A 296 -14.05 5.13 -18.36
CA VAL A 296 -12.94 6.05 -18.61
C VAL A 296 -13.29 7.00 -19.76
N GLU A 297 -13.00 8.28 -19.58
CA GLU A 297 -13.18 9.33 -20.60
C GLU A 297 -11.91 10.17 -20.72
N THR A 298 -11.56 10.58 -21.93
CA THR A 298 -10.50 11.58 -22.17
C THR A 298 -11.16 12.91 -22.49
N LEU A 299 -10.83 13.94 -21.71
CA LEU A 299 -11.36 15.30 -21.87
C LEU A 299 -10.23 16.28 -22.18
N LYS A 300 -10.52 17.33 -22.94
CA LYS A 300 -9.58 18.42 -23.26
C LYS A 300 -10.16 19.79 -22.97
N GLY A 301 -9.32 20.71 -22.49
CA GLY A 301 -9.60 22.14 -22.41
C GLY A 301 -10.98 22.49 -21.83
N ASN A 302 -11.86 23.03 -22.67
CA ASN A 302 -13.21 23.51 -22.30
C ASN A 302 -14.17 22.40 -21.82
N GLN A 303 -13.96 21.14 -22.23
CA GLN A 303 -14.81 20.02 -21.83
C GLN A 303 -14.77 19.73 -20.32
N LEU A 304 -13.67 20.12 -19.65
CA LEU A 304 -13.53 19.99 -18.20
C LEU A 304 -14.54 20.87 -17.46
N ALA A 305 -14.68 22.12 -17.90
CA ALA A 305 -15.60 23.08 -17.31
C ALA A 305 -17.07 22.65 -17.51
N GLU A 306 -17.41 22.15 -18.70
CA GLU A 306 -18.74 21.61 -19.01
C GLU A 306 -19.13 20.43 -18.11
N LYS A 307 -18.14 19.64 -17.66
CA LYS A 307 -18.32 18.51 -16.72
C LYS A 307 -18.20 18.91 -15.25
N GLY A 308 -18.00 20.19 -14.95
CA GLY A 308 -17.80 20.68 -13.58
C GLY A 308 -16.49 20.21 -12.94
N ILE A 309 -15.51 19.77 -13.74
CA ILE A 309 -14.22 19.29 -13.27
C ILE A 309 -13.31 20.50 -13.04
N LYS A 310 -12.80 20.61 -11.80
CA LYS A 310 -11.82 21.62 -11.41
C LYS A 310 -10.47 20.94 -11.19
N LEU A 311 -9.44 21.44 -11.87
CA LEU A 311 -8.06 21.04 -11.65
C LEU A 311 -7.41 22.00 -10.63
N ASP A 312 -6.40 21.48 -9.91
CA ASP A 312 -5.62 22.28 -8.97
C ASP A 312 -4.71 23.30 -9.70
N GLU A 313 -4.28 22.96 -10.93
CA GLU A 313 -3.53 23.84 -11.83
C GLU A 313 -4.42 24.34 -12.97
N ALA A 314 -4.09 25.51 -13.54
CA ALA A 314 -4.85 26.08 -14.65
C ALA A 314 -4.76 25.18 -15.90
N ALA A 315 -5.91 24.63 -16.32
CA ALA A 315 -6.01 23.91 -17.58
C ALA A 315 -5.78 24.86 -18.77
N THR A 316 -4.97 24.44 -19.72
CA THR A 316 -4.87 25.05 -21.05
C THR A 316 -5.79 24.34 -22.04
N ALA A 317 -5.98 24.90 -23.24
CA ALA A 317 -6.74 24.23 -24.30
C ALA A 317 -6.16 22.85 -24.66
N GLU A 318 -4.84 22.67 -24.51
CA GLU A 318 -4.13 21.42 -24.80
C GLU A 318 -4.04 20.46 -23.61
N THR A 319 -4.54 20.86 -22.44
CA THR A 319 -4.54 20.01 -21.25
C THR A 319 -5.50 18.85 -21.47
N GLU A 320 -4.92 17.66 -21.61
CA GLU A 320 -5.65 16.40 -21.70
C GLU A 320 -5.75 15.76 -20.31
N VAL A 321 -6.97 15.37 -19.93
CA VAL A 321 -7.26 14.71 -18.65
C VAL A 321 -8.00 13.43 -18.90
N ILE A 322 -7.48 12.33 -18.36
CA ILE A 322 -8.15 11.04 -18.32
C ILE A 322 -8.95 10.99 -17.02
N VAL A 323 -10.27 10.86 -17.16
CA VAL A 323 -11.23 10.82 -16.05
C VAL A 323 -11.69 9.39 -15.87
N ILE A 324 -11.50 8.87 -14.66
CA ILE A 324 -11.96 7.53 -14.26
C ILE A 324 -13.13 7.71 -13.30
N TRP A 325 -14.30 7.23 -13.71
CA TRP A 325 -15.53 7.35 -12.94
C TRP A 325 -15.78 6.10 -12.10
N TYR A 326 -16.20 6.30 -10.85
CA TYR A 326 -16.58 5.24 -9.92
C TYR A 326 -17.70 5.75 -8.98
N ASP A 327 -18.34 4.85 -8.25
CA ASP A 327 -19.39 5.24 -7.31
C ASP A 327 -18.84 6.17 -6.22
N ALA A 328 -19.62 7.17 -5.82
CA ALA A 328 -19.19 8.11 -4.79
C ALA A 328 -18.82 7.36 -3.50
N VAL A 329 -17.61 7.61 -2.99
CA VAL A 329 -17.14 7.00 -1.74
C VAL A 329 -18.04 7.47 -0.60
N GLN A 330 -18.65 6.52 0.09
CA GLN A 330 -19.50 6.82 1.25
C GLN A 330 -18.66 6.97 2.52
N LYS A 331 -19.26 7.53 3.57
CA LYS A 331 -18.59 7.68 4.87
C LYS A 331 -18.09 6.32 5.40
N GLY A 332 -16.80 6.27 5.74
CA GLY A 332 -16.16 5.07 6.28
C GLY A 332 -15.90 3.97 5.25
N GLN A 333 -16.14 4.24 3.96
CA GLN A 333 -15.83 3.35 2.85
C GLN A 333 -14.57 3.81 2.12
N SER A 334 -14.10 2.96 1.22
CA SER A 334 -13.05 3.32 0.28
C SER A 334 -13.19 2.53 -1.01
N THR A 335 -12.61 3.00 -2.10
CA THR A 335 -12.52 2.23 -3.35
C THR A 335 -11.08 2.14 -3.79
N ARG A 336 -10.68 0.96 -4.28
CA ARG A 336 -9.36 0.76 -4.88
C ARG A 336 -9.48 0.59 -6.38
N LEU A 337 -8.65 1.31 -7.11
CA LEU A 337 -8.64 1.38 -8.56
C LEU A 337 -7.27 0.91 -9.06
N ARG A 338 -7.26 0.20 -10.18
CA ARG A 338 -6.07 0.08 -11.04
C ARG A 338 -6.33 0.88 -12.29
N ILE A 339 -5.44 1.82 -12.60
CA ILE A 339 -5.53 2.69 -13.77
C ILE A 339 -4.36 2.36 -14.68
N GLU A 340 -4.65 2.05 -15.94
CA GLU A 340 -3.66 1.62 -16.92
C GLU A 340 -3.71 2.49 -18.17
N GLU A 341 -2.53 2.88 -18.64
CA GLU A 341 -2.34 3.80 -19.76
C GLU A 341 -1.03 3.46 -20.49
N THR A 342 -0.94 3.82 -21.77
CA THR A 342 0.31 3.77 -22.54
C THR A 342 0.77 5.19 -22.85
N TYR A 343 2.00 5.50 -22.46
CA TYR A 343 2.62 6.80 -22.68
C TYR A 343 3.65 6.70 -23.80
N THR A 344 3.75 7.75 -24.60
CA THR A 344 4.89 8.04 -25.47
C THR A 344 5.57 9.31 -24.96
N ASP A 345 6.85 9.23 -24.62
CA ASP A 345 7.63 10.33 -24.04
C ASP A 345 9.08 10.30 -24.56
N PRO A 346 9.36 10.89 -25.73
CA PRO A 346 10.69 10.87 -26.35
C PRO A 346 11.73 11.68 -25.58
N ASN A 347 11.32 12.53 -24.64
CA ASN A 347 12.26 13.30 -23.81
C ASN A 347 12.83 12.46 -22.67
N ARG A 348 12.09 11.43 -22.23
CA ARG A 348 12.42 10.63 -21.05
C ARG A 348 12.71 9.17 -21.35
N TYR A 349 12.31 8.67 -22.51
CA TYR A 349 12.61 7.31 -22.94
C TYR A 349 13.02 7.28 -24.41
N LEU A 350 14.28 6.96 -24.69
CA LEU A 350 14.84 7.03 -26.04
C LEU A 350 16.07 6.13 -26.23
N MET A 351 16.47 5.98 -27.49
CA MET A 351 17.78 5.45 -27.86
C MET A 351 18.85 6.55 -27.83
N ALA A 352 20.00 6.23 -27.22
CA ALA A 352 21.22 7.03 -27.25
C ALA A 352 22.39 6.15 -27.71
N GLY A 353 22.67 6.18 -29.01
CA GLY A 353 23.63 5.25 -29.63
C GLY A 353 23.10 3.81 -29.58
N ASN A 354 23.83 2.91 -28.92
CA ASN A 354 23.45 1.50 -28.75
C ASN A 354 22.80 1.20 -27.38
N GLU A 355 22.47 2.23 -26.60
CA GLU A 355 21.80 2.10 -25.31
C GLU A 355 20.40 2.70 -25.38
N PHE A 356 19.45 2.15 -24.64
CA PHE A 356 18.28 2.94 -24.24
C PHE A 356 18.63 3.79 -23.02
N VAL A 357 17.96 4.93 -22.90
CA VAL A 357 17.94 5.79 -21.72
C VAL A 357 16.51 5.93 -21.24
N TRP A 358 16.29 5.70 -19.96
CA TRP A 358 15.07 6.07 -19.23
C TRP A 358 15.46 7.05 -18.14
N ASP A 359 14.86 8.23 -18.14
CA ASP A 359 15.16 9.32 -17.21
C ASP A 359 13.84 9.93 -16.72
N ARG A 360 13.40 9.57 -15.51
CA ARG A 360 12.11 10.00 -14.97
C ARG A 360 12.13 10.12 -13.45
N SER A 361 11.50 11.18 -12.95
CA SER A 361 11.34 11.40 -11.51
C SER A 361 10.13 10.65 -10.94
N PHE A 362 10.27 10.04 -9.76
CA PHE A 362 9.22 9.31 -9.05
C PHE A 362 8.90 9.96 -7.69
N GLY A 363 7.69 10.51 -7.53
CA GLY A 363 7.21 11.07 -6.26
C GLY A 363 6.42 10.12 -5.35
N ARG A 364 6.04 8.95 -5.86
CA ARG A 364 5.32 7.91 -5.09
C ARG A 364 6.32 6.95 -4.43
N PRO A 365 5.97 6.34 -3.28
CA PRO A 365 6.90 5.48 -2.55
C PRO A 365 7.21 4.18 -3.27
N HIS A 366 6.24 3.59 -3.99
CA HIS A 366 6.37 2.27 -4.60
C HIS A 366 6.39 2.41 -6.13
N ASN A 367 7.53 2.13 -6.76
CA ASN A 367 7.65 2.17 -8.22
C ASN A 367 8.44 0.98 -8.75
N THR A 368 7.97 0.38 -9.84
CA THR A 368 8.65 -0.71 -10.52
C THR A 368 8.87 -0.35 -11.98
N VAL A 369 10.09 -0.54 -12.50
CA VAL A 369 10.37 -0.44 -13.94
C VAL A 369 10.74 -1.82 -14.48
N VAL A 370 9.95 -2.33 -15.41
CA VAL A 370 10.20 -3.58 -16.15
C VAL A 370 10.82 -3.23 -17.49
N LEU A 371 12.04 -3.70 -17.73
CA LEU A 371 12.81 -3.46 -18.94
C LEU A 371 12.17 -4.14 -20.17
N PRO A 372 12.44 -3.64 -21.39
CA PRO A 372 11.98 -4.31 -22.59
C PRO A 372 12.66 -5.68 -22.76
N GLY A 373 11.93 -6.63 -23.36
CA GLY A 373 12.50 -7.94 -23.68
C GLY A 373 13.68 -7.83 -24.64
N GLY A 374 14.73 -8.63 -24.41
CA GLY A 374 15.95 -8.61 -25.22
C GLY A 374 16.99 -7.57 -24.80
N TRP A 375 16.80 -6.90 -23.66
CA TRP A 375 17.74 -5.91 -23.14
C TRP A 375 18.33 -6.34 -21.78
N PHE A 376 19.49 -5.79 -21.44
CA PHE A 376 20.10 -5.94 -20.12
C PHE A 376 20.48 -4.57 -19.53
N LEU A 377 20.45 -4.48 -18.21
CA LEU A 377 20.75 -3.26 -17.46
C LEU A 377 22.24 -2.92 -17.54
N THR A 378 22.59 -1.69 -17.88
CA THR A 378 23.98 -1.19 -17.89
C THR A 378 24.23 -0.07 -16.89
N ALA A 379 23.20 0.69 -16.50
CA ALA A 379 23.29 1.67 -15.43
C ALA A 379 21.96 1.83 -14.71
N ASN A 380 22.03 2.13 -13.41
CA ASN A 380 20.92 2.53 -12.58
C ASN A 380 21.44 3.53 -11.53
N ALA A 381 20.89 4.75 -11.51
CA ALA A 381 21.39 5.82 -10.65
C ALA A 381 20.84 5.77 -9.21
N ILE A 382 19.64 5.21 -9.01
CA ILE A 382 18.98 5.12 -7.69
C ILE A 382 18.94 3.66 -7.24
N PRO A 383 19.38 3.31 -6.02
CA PRO A 383 19.32 1.93 -5.55
C PRO A 383 17.92 1.31 -5.70
N ALA A 384 17.87 0.11 -6.28
CA ALA A 384 16.65 -0.65 -6.53
C ALA A 384 16.86 -2.12 -6.21
N THR A 385 15.79 -2.81 -5.83
CA THR A 385 15.77 -4.27 -5.79
C THR A 385 15.55 -4.78 -7.22
N ILE A 386 16.44 -5.63 -7.70
CA ILE A 386 16.38 -6.18 -9.06
C ILE A 386 15.87 -7.62 -8.98
N ASP A 387 14.89 -7.94 -9.83
CA ASP A 387 14.36 -9.31 -9.98
C ASP A 387 14.03 -9.60 -11.45
N THR A 388 13.69 -10.84 -11.76
CA THR A 388 13.24 -11.26 -13.08
C THR A 388 11.75 -11.56 -13.05
N THR A 389 10.99 -11.00 -13.99
CA THR A 389 9.58 -11.33 -14.18
C THR A 389 9.42 -12.77 -14.68
N THR A 390 8.21 -13.32 -14.58
CA THR A 390 7.91 -14.68 -15.06
C THR A 390 8.20 -14.88 -16.55
N ASP A 391 8.13 -13.82 -17.36
CA ASP A 391 8.46 -13.81 -18.78
C ASP A 391 9.94 -13.45 -19.07
N GLY A 392 10.81 -13.45 -18.04
CA GLY A 392 12.26 -13.32 -18.20
C GLY A 392 12.78 -11.88 -18.35
N LYS A 393 11.96 -10.86 -18.15
CA LYS A 393 12.38 -9.45 -18.19
C LYS A 393 12.98 -9.03 -16.86
N ILE A 394 13.90 -8.07 -16.91
CA ILE A 394 14.48 -7.48 -15.71
C ILE A 394 13.49 -6.47 -15.14
N SER A 395 13.24 -6.52 -13.84
CA SER A 395 12.45 -5.56 -13.08
C SER A 395 13.31 -4.85 -12.05
N LEU A 396 13.06 -3.56 -11.85
CA LEU A 396 13.73 -2.72 -10.86
C LEU A 396 12.66 -2.09 -9.96
N TYR A 397 12.64 -2.50 -8.70
CA TYR A 397 11.75 -1.95 -7.67
C TYR A 397 12.46 -0.86 -6.87
N TYR A 398 11.87 0.33 -6.85
CA TYR A 398 12.36 1.52 -6.16
C TYR A 398 11.44 1.84 -4.98
N MET A 399 12.06 2.00 -3.81
CA MET A 399 11.42 2.57 -2.63
C MET A 399 11.83 4.04 -2.49
N ASN A 400 10.88 4.96 -2.65
CA ASN A 400 11.11 6.37 -2.36
C ASN A 400 10.77 6.70 -0.91
N TYR A 401 11.81 6.86 -0.09
CA TYR A 401 11.72 7.26 1.31
C TYR A 401 11.59 8.78 1.50
N ASP A 402 12.04 9.56 0.52
CA ASP A 402 11.96 11.01 0.55
C ASP A 402 10.50 11.42 0.38
N PRO A 403 9.96 12.39 1.12
CA PRO A 403 8.66 12.99 0.80
C PRO A 403 8.55 13.69 -0.57
N ASP A 404 9.67 14.03 -1.19
CA ASP A 404 9.76 14.65 -2.51
C ASP A 404 10.00 13.58 -3.61
N GLU A 405 10.45 13.99 -4.81
CA GLU A 405 10.71 13.08 -5.93
C GLU A 405 12.15 12.54 -5.92
N ILE A 406 12.35 11.31 -6.41
CA ILE A 406 13.68 10.76 -6.75
C ILE A 406 13.87 10.76 -8.26
N ASP A 407 15.04 11.18 -8.74
CA ASP A 407 15.37 11.19 -10.18
C ASP A 407 15.94 9.83 -10.62
N VAL A 408 15.09 8.99 -11.21
CA VAL A 408 15.48 7.66 -11.67
C VAL A 408 16.05 7.71 -13.08
N PHE A 409 17.30 7.29 -13.20
CA PHE A 409 18.02 7.17 -14.45
C PHE A 409 18.47 5.73 -14.68
N ILE A 410 18.05 5.13 -15.80
CA ILE A 410 18.31 3.75 -16.18
C ILE A 410 18.89 3.73 -17.59
N LYS A 411 19.91 2.91 -17.80
CA LYS A 411 20.40 2.55 -19.14
C LYS A 411 20.37 1.05 -19.33
N GLY A 412 20.19 0.62 -20.57
CA GLY A 412 20.41 -0.76 -20.95
C GLY A 412 20.86 -0.92 -22.38
N ARG A 413 21.43 -2.08 -22.68
CA ARG A 413 21.89 -2.48 -24.02
C ARG A 413 21.15 -3.72 -24.50
N LYS A 414 21.06 -3.87 -25.81
CA LYS A 414 20.49 -5.05 -26.44
C LYS A 414 21.39 -6.26 -26.17
N ARG A 415 20.78 -7.41 -25.90
CA ARG A 415 21.45 -8.70 -25.69
C ARG A 415 22.03 -9.27 -26.97
#